data_AF-A0A2D6PRP4-F1
#
_entry.id   AF-A0A2D6PRP4-F1
#
_cell.length_a   1.000
_cell.length_b   1.000
_cell.length_c   1.000
_cell.angle_alpha   90.00
_cell.angle_beta   90.00
_cell.angle_gamma   90.00
#
_symmetry.space_group_name_H-M   'P 1'
#
loop_
_entity.id
_entity.type
_entity.pdbx_description
1 polymer ?
#
loop_
_entity_poly.entity_id
_entity_poly.type
_entity_poly.pdbx_seq_one_letter_code
_entity_poly.pdbx_strand_id
1 'polypeptide(L)'
;MKAKRDPPAMLFWELISAFGSEETIVREVVSEARWREPYLAWVDNFAELVDTQDRAVLDAPVPLALSRSVADRSSLHYVYDWFSRHLRCVETKRAYVVKGTALTAVEVHDRFGGSVIEEAHEKGAAVIP
;
A
#
# COMPACT_ATOMS: atom_id res chain seq x y z
N MET A 1 1.61 -28.81 8.69
CA MET A 1 1.98 -27.70 7.79
C MET A 1 0.78 -26.76 7.71
N LYS A 2 0.85 -25.56 8.28
CA LYS A 2 -0.21 -24.55 8.07
C LYS A 2 -0.03 -24.01 6.66
N ALA A 3 -1.09 -24.05 5.83
CA ALA A 3 -1.08 -23.37 4.54
C ALA A 3 -0.70 -21.91 4.78
N LYS A 4 0.34 -21.42 4.09
CA LYS A 4 0.59 -19.98 4.01
C LYS A 4 -0.65 -19.41 3.35
N ARG A 5 -1.49 -18.71 4.12
CA ARG A 5 -2.63 -17.98 3.58
C ARG A 5 -2.01 -16.86 2.76
N ASP A 6 -2.31 -16.82 1.46
CA ASP A 6 -1.88 -15.69 0.64
C ASP A 6 -2.36 -14.40 1.33
N PRO A 7 -1.51 -13.36 1.41
CA PRO A 7 -1.94 -12.09 1.96
C PRO A 7 -3.15 -11.59 1.16
N PRO A 8 -4.14 -10.96 1.83
CA PRO A 8 -5.30 -10.42 1.13
C PRO A 8 -4.84 -9.51 -0.02
N ALA A 9 -5.47 -9.66 -1.18
CA ALA A 9 -5.17 -8.83 -2.33
C ALA A 9 -5.55 -7.38 -2.02
N MET A 10 -4.61 -6.46 -2.24
CA MET A 10 -4.85 -5.03 -2.05
C MET A 10 -5.97 -4.56 -2.98
N LEU A 11 -6.93 -3.82 -2.43
CA LEU A 11 -8.02 -3.25 -3.20
C LEU A 11 -7.60 -1.94 -3.88
N PHE A 12 -8.34 -1.50 -4.90
CA PHE A 12 -8.02 -0.27 -5.60
C PHE A 12 -8.08 0.94 -4.67
N TRP A 13 -9.14 1.07 -3.86
CA TRP A 13 -9.24 2.15 -2.89
C TRP A 13 -8.11 2.09 -1.84
N GLU A 14 -7.69 0.88 -1.45
CA GLU A 14 -6.57 0.70 -0.51
C GLU A 14 -5.26 1.23 -1.11
N LEU A 15 -5.03 1.01 -2.41
CA LEU A 15 -3.85 1.54 -3.11
C LEU A 15 -3.80 3.06 -3.06
N ILE A 16 -4.92 3.72 -3.34
CA ILE A 16 -5.00 5.18 -3.30
C ILE A 16 -4.85 5.70 -1.87
N SER A 17 -5.48 5.05 -0.89
CA SER A 17 -5.37 5.40 0.53
C SER A 17 -3.92 5.29 1.03
N ALA A 18 -3.29 4.14 0.81
CA ALA A 18 -1.94 3.83 1.30
C ALA A 18 -0.86 4.78 0.73
N PHE A 19 -1.01 5.17 -0.53
CA PHE A 19 -0.05 6.02 -1.24
C PHE A 19 -0.58 7.42 -1.54
N GLY A 20 -1.59 7.88 -0.78
CA GLY A 20 -2.25 9.17 -1.04
C GLY A 20 -1.33 10.39 -0.93
N SER A 21 -0.29 10.32 -0.08
CA SER A 21 0.76 11.35 -0.01
C SER A 21 1.72 11.32 -1.20
N GLU A 22 1.65 10.30 -2.04
CA GLU A 22 2.52 10.03 -3.17
C GLU A 22 1.71 9.80 -4.47
N GLU A 23 0.62 10.54 -4.63
CA GLU A 23 -0.32 10.42 -5.77
C GLU A 23 0.39 10.43 -7.14
N THR A 24 1.45 11.26 -7.28
CA THR A 24 2.25 11.31 -8.51
C THR A 24 2.86 9.95 -8.86
N ILE A 25 3.36 9.21 -7.87
CA ILE A 25 3.96 7.87 -8.06
C ILE A 25 2.89 6.88 -8.53
N VAL A 26 1.71 6.90 -7.88
CA VAL A 26 0.58 6.06 -8.29
C VAL A 26 0.23 6.33 -9.74
N ARG A 27 0.06 7.61 -10.10
CA ARG A 27 -0.30 8.04 -11.46
C ARG A 27 0.73 7.64 -12.50
N GLU A 28 2.03 7.79 -12.21
CA GLU A 28 3.12 7.38 -13.09
C GLU A 28 3.12 5.88 -13.35
N VAL A 29 2.95 5.06 -12.31
CA VAL A 29 2.91 3.60 -12.44
C VAL A 29 1.69 3.16 -13.25
N VAL A 30 0.49 3.65 -12.92
CA VAL A 30 -0.71 3.25 -13.67
C VAL A 30 -0.69 3.76 -15.11
N SER A 31 0.08 4.81 -15.44
CA SER A 31 0.21 5.30 -16.82
C SER A 31 1.01 4.38 -17.76
N GLU A 32 1.75 3.41 -17.22
CA GLU A 32 2.49 2.42 -17.99
C GLU A 32 1.56 1.56 -18.84
N ALA A 33 1.98 1.20 -20.06
CA ALA A 33 1.12 0.50 -21.02
C ALA A 33 0.47 -0.78 -20.48
N ARG A 34 1.16 -1.50 -19.58
CA ARG A 34 0.67 -2.74 -18.94
C ARG A 34 -0.40 -2.51 -17.84
N TRP A 35 -0.49 -1.30 -17.30
CA TRP A 35 -1.39 -0.94 -16.19
C TRP A 35 -2.40 0.14 -16.57
N ARG A 36 -2.25 0.79 -17.72
CA ARG A 36 -3.06 1.94 -18.13
C ARG A 36 -4.55 1.67 -18.04
N GLU A 37 -4.99 0.56 -18.61
CA GLU A 37 -6.38 0.15 -18.56
C GLU A 37 -6.55 -0.96 -17.51
N PRO A 38 -7.53 -0.84 -16.59
CA PRO A 38 -8.45 0.29 -16.39
C PRO A 38 -7.93 1.38 -15.42
N TYR A 39 -6.75 1.19 -14.84
CA TYR A 39 -6.36 1.88 -13.61
C TYR A 39 -6.13 3.39 -13.76
N LEU A 40 -5.63 3.86 -14.91
CA LEU A 40 -5.43 5.30 -15.12
C LEU A 40 -6.76 6.06 -15.10
N ALA A 41 -7.78 5.52 -15.77
CA ALA A 41 -9.11 6.11 -15.77
C ALA A 41 -9.74 6.10 -14.37
N TRP A 42 -9.50 5.05 -13.57
CA TRP A 42 -9.97 4.99 -12.19
C TRP A 42 -9.27 6.01 -11.29
N VAL A 43 -7.96 6.22 -11.47
CA VAL A 43 -7.20 7.25 -10.73
C VAL A 43 -7.70 8.64 -11.08
N ASP A 44 -7.82 8.94 -12.37
CA ASP A 44 -8.24 10.27 -12.83
C ASP A 44 -9.68 10.63 -12.40
N ASN A 45 -10.55 9.63 -12.17
CA ASN A 45 -11.93 9.82 -11.72
C ASN A 45 -12.18 9.38 -10.27
N PHE A 46 -11.13 9.24 -9.45
CA PHE A 46 -11.27 8.64 -8.11
C PHE A 46 -12.29 9.35 -7.22
N ALA A 47 -12.34 10.69 -7.26
CA ALA A 47 -13.30 11.47 -6.48
C ALA A 47 -14.76 11.14 -6.83
N GLU A 48 -15.06 10.94 -8.12
CA GLU A 48 -16.40 10.55 -8.59
C GLU A 48 -16.73 9.12 -8.17
N LEU A 49 -15.78 8.19 -8.25
CA LEU A 49 -15.95 6.81 -7.79
C LEU A 49 -16.28 6.75 -6.29
N VAL A 50 -15.66 7.61 -5.47
CA VAL A 50 -15.96 7.75 -4.05
C VAL A 50 -17.34 8.37 -3.82
N ASP A 51 -17.67 9.47 -4.52
CA ASP A 51 -18.95 10.17 -4.37
C ASP A 51 -20.15 9.28 -4.73
N THR A 52 -20.02 8.52 -5.81
CA THR A 52 -21.04 7.57 -6.29
C THR A 52 -21.02 6.22 -5.56
N GLN A 53 -20.04 5.99 -4.68
CA GLN A 53 -19.80 4.73 -3.99
C GLN A 53 -19.74 3.52 -4.94
N ASP A 54 -19.04 3.64 -6.06
CA ASP A 54 -18.87 2.53 -7.00
C ASP A 54 -17.97 1.43 -6.39
N ARG A 55 -18.56 0.56 -5.57
CA ARG A 55 -17.87 -0.53 -4.88
C ARG A 55 -17.32 -1.57 -5.84
N ALA A 56 -17.87 -1.72 -7.05
CA ALA A 56 -17.35 -2.66 -8.02
C ALA A 56 -15.93 -2.25 -8.48
N VAL A 57 -15.69 -0.94 -8.59
CA VAL A 57 -14.37 -0.39 -8.91
C VAL A 57 -13.51 -0.24 -7.67
N LEU A 58 -14.03 0.36 -6.60
CA LEU A 58 -13.26 0.62 -5.37
C LEU A 58 -12.70 -0.68 -4.78
N ASP A 59 -13.54 -1.74 -4.69
CA ASP A 59 -13.16 -3.05 -4.16
C ASP A 59 -12.57 -3.98 -5.22
N ALA A 60 -12.21 -3.47 -6.41
CA ALA A 60 -11.52 -4.28 -7.39
C ALA A 60 -10.12 -4.64 -6.87
N PRO A 61 -9.72 -5.93 -6.92
CA PRO A 61 -8.39 -6.33 -6.51
C PRO A 61 -7.35 -5.77 -7.49
N VAL A 62 -6.27 -5.21 -6.93
CA VAL A 62 -5.13 -4.72 -7.69
C VAL A 62 -4.13 -5.86 -7.90
N PRO A 63 -3.61 -6.06 -9.13
CA PRO A 63 -2.55 -7.01 -9.40
C PRO A 63 -1.37 -6.80 -8.45
N LEU A 64 -0.86 -7.89 -7.86
CA LEU A 64 0.26 -7.82 -6.92
C LEU A 64 1.46 -7.08 -7.51
N ALA A 65 1.74 -7.28 -8.80
CA ALA A 65 2.83 -6.61 -9.50
C ALA A 65 2.62 -5.09 -9.66
N LEU A 66 1.37 -4.63 -9.75
CA LEU A 66 1.04 -3.21 -9.82
C LEU A 66 1.30 -2.55 -8.46
N SER A 67 0.69 -3.07 -7.38
CA SER A 67 0.90 -2.52 -6.03
C SER A 67 2.36 -2.60 -5.59
N ARG A 68 3.09 -3.66 -5.99
CA ARG A 68 4.53 -3.75 -5.79
C ARG A 68 5.30 -2.67 -6.54
N SER A 69 4.92 -2.36 -7.79
CA SER A 69 5.59 -1.33 -8.60
C SER A 69 5.41 0.07 -7.99
N VAL A 70 4.26 0.35 -7.37
CA VAL A 70 4.03 1.58 -6.59
C VAL A 70 4.92 1.58 -5.35
N ALA A 71 4.92 0.50 -4.57
CA ALA A 71 5.73 0.36 -3.37
C ALA A 71 7.26 0.47 -3.63
N ASP A 72 7.74 0.00 -4.77
CA ASP A 72 9.15 0.06 -5.19
C ASP A 72 9.61 1.49 -5.49
N ARG A 73 8.71 2.36 -5.95
CA ARG A 73 9.00 3.77 -6.23
C ARG A 73 8.74 4.69 -5.04
N SER A 74 7.95 4.22 -4.08
CA SER A 74 7.56 4.94 -2.88
C SER A 74 8.77 5.36 -2.04
N SER A 75 8.67 6.56 -1.48
CA SER A 75 9.60 7.09 -0.49
C SER A 75 9.15 6.84 0.95
N LEU A 76 8.06 6.10 1.15
CA LEU A 76 7.54 5.74 2.47
C LEU A 76 8.48 4.76 3.19
N HIS A 77 8.62 4.98 4.49
CA HIS A 77 9.44 4.16 5.36
C HIS A 77 8.64 3.70 6.56
N TYR A 78 9.01 2.54 7.08
CA TYR A 78 8.37 1.89 8.20
C TYR A 78 9.38 1.46 9.25
N VAL A 79 8.91 1.32 10.48
CA VAL A 79 9.62 0.63 11.55
C VAL A 79 8.78 -0.55 12.00
N TYR A 80 9.38 -1.74 11.95
CA TYR A 80 8.79 -2.97 12.45
C TYR A 80 9.42 -3.37 13.78
N ASP A 81 8.62 -3.45 14.85
CA ASP A 81 9.03 -3.98 16.14
C ASP A 81 8.68 -5.47 16.25
N TRP A 82 9.70 -6.32 16.29
CA TRP A 82 9.55 -7.78 16.39
C TRP A 82 8.91 -8.25 17.69
N PHE A 83 9.07 -7.50 18.80
CA PHE A 83 8.54 -7.90 20.11
C PHE A 83 7.05 -7.61 20.21
N SER A 84 6.64 -6.40 19.81
CA SER A 84 5.23 -6.00 19.83
C SER A 84 4.48 -6.39 18.56
N ARG A 85 5.18 -6.81 17.51
CA ARG A 85 4.65 -7.15 16.18
C ARG A 85 3.95 -5.99 15.47
N HIS A 86 4.30 -4.76 15.82
CA HIS A 86 3.72 -3.58 15.19
C HIS A 86 4.60 -3.04 14.07
N LEU A 87 3.98 -2.72 12.95
CA LEU A 87 4.54 -1.94 11.87
C LEU A 87 4.00 -0.51 11.95
N ARG A 88 4.87 0.50 11.86
CA ARG A 88 4.47 1.92 11.91
C ARG A 88 5.08 2.67 10.73
N CYS A 89 4.29 3.52 10.07
CA CYS A 89 4.81 4.47 9.10
C CYS A 89 5.63 5.56 9.83
N VAL A 90 6.75 5.97 9.24
CA VAL A 90 7.61 7.03 9.77
C VAL A 90 7.94 8.06 8.69
N GLU A 91 7.75 9.34 9.00
CA GLU A 91 7.96 10.44 8.04
C GLU A 91 9.44 10.66 7.70
N THR A 92 10.36 10.24 8.56
CA THR A 92 11.79 10.45 8.33
C THR A 92 12.63 9.25 8.74
N LYS A 93 13.73 9.08 8.00
CA LYS A 93 14.85 8.21 8.39
C LYS A 93 15.48 8.58 9.75
N ARG A 94 15.06 9.65 10.42
CA ARG A 94 15.57 10.02 11.76
C ARG A 94 14.71 9.48 12.89
N ALA A 95 13.50 8.99 12.61
CA ALA A 95 12.66 8.32 13.60
C ALA A 95 13.15 6.90 13.97
N TYR A 96 14.25 6.40 13.36
CA TYR A 96 14.89 5.12 13.66
C TYR A 96 15.49 4.99 15.08
N VAL A 97 15.25 5.99 15.95
CA VAL A 97 15.57 5.89 17.39
C VAL A 97 14.61 4.95 18.12
N VAL A 98 13.52 4.53 17.47
CA VAL A 98 12.60 3.49 17.99
C VAL A 98 13.20 2.10 17.78
N LYS A 99 13.23 1.27 18.83
CA LYS A 99 13.62 -0.15 18.76
C LYS A 99 12.82 -0.85 17.66
N GLY A 100 13.48 -1.29 16.58
CA GLY A 100 12.84 -1.99 15.48
C GLY A 100 13.72 -2.11 14.24
N THR A 101 13.21 -2.80 13.22
CA THR A 101 13.83 -2.90 11.90
C THR A 101 13.21 -1.86 10.98
N ALA A 102 14.05 -1.00 10.40
CA ALA A 102 13.65 -0.10 9.34
C ALA A 102 13.33 -0.89 8.07
N LEU A 103 12.21 -0.58 7.43
CA LEU A 103 11.76 -1.19 6.18
C LEU A 103 11.31 -0.10 5.21
N THR A 104 11.54 -0.32 3.92
CA THR A 104 10.93 0.43 2.82
C THR A 104 9.51 -0.09 2.54
N ALA A 105 8.71 0.68 1.81
CA ALA A 105 7.38 0.23 1.37
C ALA A 105 7.42 -1.09 0.59
N VAL A 106 8.39 -1.28 -0.32
CA VAL A 106 8.53 -2.54 -1.06
C VAL A 106 8.93 -3.71 -0.17
N GLU A 107 9.75 -3.50 0.86
CA GLU A 107 10.06 -4.57 1.82
C GLU A 107 8.86 -4.94 2.68
N VAL A 108 8.02 -3.97 3.06
CA VAL A 108 6.74 -4.24 3.74
C VAL A 108 5.81 -5.01 2.81
N HIS A 109 5.66 -4.57 1.57
CA HIS A 109 4.84 -5.22 0.55
C HIS A 109 5.27 -6.68 0.34
N ASP A 110 6.56 -6.92 0.09
CA ASP A 110 7.11 -8.25 -0.19
C ASP A 110 7.00 -9.20 1.02
N ARG A 111 7.03 -8.68 2.25
CA ARG A 111 6.99 -9.49 3.48
C ARG A 111 5.59 -9.70 4.05
N PHE A 112 4.74 -8.68 3.96
CA PHE A 112 3.47 -8.60 4.69
C PHE A 112 2.25 -8.32 3.79
N GLY A 113 2.47 -7.90 2.54
CA GLY A 113 1.43 -7.58 1.57
C GLY A 113 1.06 -6.10 1.51
N GLY A 114 0.42 -5.69 0.41
CA GLY A 114 0.02 -4.30 0.16
C GLY A 114 -1.00 -3.76 1.17
N SER A 115 -2.01 -4.53 1.56
CA SER A 115 -3.04 -4.06 2.51
C SER A 115 -2.49 -3.74 3.91
N VAL A 116 -1.33 -4.28 4.29
CA VAL A 116 -0.66 -3.93 5.56
C VAL A 116 -0.10 -2.50 5.53
N ILE A 117 0.29 -2.01 4.35
CA ILE A 117 0.74 -0.62 4.16
C ILE A 117 -0.44 0.32 4.43
N GLU A 118 -1.60 0.00 3.86
CA GLU A 118 -2.84 0.75 4.07
C GLU A 118 -3.23 0.80 5.55
N GLU A 119 -3.28 -0.35 6.22
CA GLU A 119 -3.67 -0.41 7.63
C GLU A 119 -2.72 0.41 8.52
N ALA A 120 -1.42 0.39 8.23
CA ALA A 120 -0.42 1.16 8.95
C ALA A 120 -0.61 2.67 8.79
N HIS A 121 -1.14 3.12 7.66
CA HIS A 121 -1.47 4.52 7.40
C HIS A 121 -2.80 4.92 8.03
N GLU A 122 -3.85 4.09 7.91
CA GLU A 122 -5.17 4.37 8.45
C GLU A 122 -5.15 4.48 9.99
N LYS A 123 -4.46 3.54 10.65
CA LYS A 123 -4.48 3.40 12.12
C LYS A 123 -3.23 3.95 12.80
N GLY A 124 -2.25 4.42 12.03
CA GLY A 124 -0.90 4.78 12.51
C GLY A 124 -0.05 3.58 12.96
N ALA A 125 -0.59 2.35 12.90
CA ALA A 125 0.13 1.11 13.09
C ALA A 125 -0.67 -0.10 12.54
N ALA A 126 0.03 -1.10 12.02
CA ALA A 126 -0.53 -2.40 11.67
C ALA A 126 0.05 -3.49 12.57
N VAL A 127 -0.76 -4.48 12.96
CA VAL A 127 -0.30 -5.64 13.74
C VAL A 127 -0.02 -6.80 12.80
N ILE A 128 1.22 -7.26 12.75
CA ILE A 128 1.63 -8.35 11.88
C ILE A 128 1.30 -9.70 12.54
N PRO A 129 0.44 -10.55 11.93
CA PRO A 129 -0.09 -11.78 12.52
C PRO A 129 0.89 -12.94 12.56
#